data_AF-A0AAF0BDU5-F1
#
_entry.id   AF-A0AAF0BDU5-F1
#
_cell.length_a   1.000
_cell.length_b   1.000
_cell.length_c   1.000
_cell.angle_alpha   90.00
_cell.angle_beta   90.00
_cell.angle_gamma   90.00
#
_symmetry.space_group_name_H-M   'P 1'
#
loop_
_entity.id
_entity.type
_entity.pdbx_description
1 polymer ?
#
loop_
_entity_poly.entity_id
_entity_poly.type
_entity_poly.pdbx_seq_one_letter_code
_entity_poly.pdbx_strand_id
1 'polypeptide(L)' 'MKGKKVFTKKEIEELRSLIEQRTKAKTKKEQKPIRDKMREIGFYGRDDFGIVDLQLSDFERLINSGTIKIID' A
#
# COMPACT_ATOMS: atom_id res chain seq x y z
N MET A 1 13.68 -6.97 0.98
CA MET A 1 12.26 -6.58 0.92
C MET A 1 11.48 -7.49 1.85
N LYS A 2 10.59 -6.93 2.66
CA LYS A 2 9.70 -7.70 3.55
C LYS A 2 8.40 -8.07 2.86
N GLY A 3 7.94 -7.25 1.92
CA GLY A 3 6.69 -7.45 1.20
C GLY A 3 6.86 -7.98 -0.21
N LYS A 4 5.69 -8.24 -0.81
CA LYS A 4 5.56 -8.73 -2.18
C LYS A 4 5.63 -7.57 -3.18
N LYS A 5 6.06 -7.90 -4.40
CA LYS A 5 6.07 -6.98 -5.57
C LYS A 5 5.01 -7.32 -6.60
N VAL A 6 4.39 -8.49 -6.46
CA VAL A 6 3.38 -9.00 -7.36
C VAL A 6 2.08 -9.12 -6.57
N PHE A 7 1.02 -8.53 -7.10
CA PHE A 7 -0.28 -8.46 -6.45
C PHE A 7 -1.35 -8.84 -7.46
N THR A 8 -2.41 -9.49 -6.99
CA THR A 8 -3.60 -9.70 -7.83
C THR A 8 -4.34 -8.39 -8.02
N LYS A 9 -5.20 -8.30 -9.05
CA LYS A 9 -6.10 -7.14 -9.23
C LYS A 9 -6.91 -6.83 -7.97
N LYS A 10 -7.43 -7.87 -7.29
CA LYS A 10 -8.21 -7.72 -6.07
C LYS A 10 -7.40 -7.07 -4.93
N GLU A 11 -6.15 -7.50 -4.76
CA GLU A 11 -5.28 -6.94 -3.73
C GLU A 11 -4.90 -5.49 -4.03
N ILE A 12 -4.74 -5.12 -5.29
CA ILE A 12 -4.51 -3.72 -5.69
C ILE A 12 -5.70 -2.84 -5.31
N GLU A 13 -6.92 -3.27 -5.62
CA GLU A 13 -8.14 -2.52 -5.25
C GLU A 13 -8.28 -2.39 -3.73
N GLU A 14 -7.98 -3.45 -2.99
CA GLU A 14 -8.00 -3.42 -1.54
C GLU A 14 -6.93 -2.47 -0.98
N LEU A 15 -5.72 -2.49 -1.52
CA LEU A 15 -4.65 -1.57 -1.14
C LEU A 15 -5.01 -0.11 -1.46
N ARG A 16 -5.61 0.19 -2.62
CA ARG A 16 -6.11 1.54 -2.95
C ARG A 16 -7.08 2.05 -1.89
N SER A 17 -8.07 1.23 -1.53
CA SER A 17 -9.06 1.56 -0.50
C SER A 17 -8.42 1.78 0.87
N LEU A 18 -7.50 0.90 1.28
CA LEU A 18 -6.79 1.04 2.56
C LEU A 18 -5.91 2.29 2.60
N ILE A 19 -5.22 2.62 1.50
CA ILE A 19 -4.39 3.83 1.42
C ILE A 19 -5.25 5.07 1.53
N GLU A 20 -6.39 5.12 0.84
CA GLU A 20 -7.33 6.23 0.94
C GLU A 20 -7.93 6.37 2.35
N GLN A 21 -8.24 5.25 3.02
CA GLN A 21 -8.66 5.28 4.42
C GLN A 21 -7.55 5.79 5.34
N ARG A 22 -6.28 5.37 5.10
CA ARG A 22 -5.12 5.83 5.87
C ARG A 22 -4.91 7.33 5.75
N THR A 23 -5.03 7.91 4.55
CA THR A 23 -4.83 9.35 4.34
C THR A 23 -5.94 10.19 4.98
N LYS A 24 -7.16 9.67 5.07
CA LYS A 24 -8.28 10.31 5.79
C LYS A 24 -8.17 10.18 7.32
N ALA A 25 -7.49 9.17 7.83
CA ALA A 25 -7.30 8.95 9.26
C ALA A 25 -6.33 9.98 9.88
N LYS A 26 -6.80 10.73 10.88
CA LYS A 26 -6.11 11.90 11.45
C LYS A 26 -5.01 11.53 12.44
N THR A 27 -5.11 10.37 13.09
CA THR A 27 -4.19 9.97 14.16
C THR A 27 -3.41 8.71 13.83
N LYS A 28 -2.21 8.57 14.42
CA LYS A 28 -1.38 7.35 14.29
C LYS A 28 -2.08 6.09 14.82
N LYS A 29 -2.99 6.25 15.79
CA LYS A 29 -3.79 5.16 16.37
C LYS A 29 -4.82 4.64 15.37
N GLU A 30 -5.52 5.52 14.66
CA GLU A 30 -6.47 5.16 13.60
C GLU A 30 -5.75 4.58 12.37
N GLN A 31 -4.58 5.12 12.02
CA GLN A 31 -3.80 4.62 10.88
C GLN A 31 -3.16 3.25 11.15
N LYS A 32 -2.92 2.87 12.42
CA LYS A 32 -2.25 1.61 12.76
C LYS A 32 -2.99 0.37 12.23
N PRO A 33 -4.27 0.12 12.54
CA PRO A 33 -4.97 -1.05 12.05
C PRO A 33 -5.05 -1.09 10.51
N ILE A 34 -5.12 0.08 9.85
CA ILE A 34 -5.12 0.16 8.39
C ILE A 34 -3.77 -0.31 7.83
N ARG A 35 -2.66 0.15 8.41
CA ARG A 35 -1.32 -0.33 8.03
C ARG A 35 -1.16 -1.82 8.31
N ASP A 36 -1.75 -2.35 9.38
CA ASP A 36 -1.67 -3.77 9.71
C ASP A 36 -2.38 -4.61 8.63
N LYS A 37 -3.58 -4.20 8.18
CA LYS A 37 -4.25 -4.83 7.02
C LYS A 37 -3.42 -4.78 5.74
N MET A 38 -2.79 -3.64 5.44
CA MET A 38 -1.89 -3.53 4.28
C MET A 38 -0.71 -4.52 4.37
N ARG A 39 -0.18 -4.75 5.58
CA ARG A 39 0.90 -5.71 5.83
C ARG A 39 0.46 -7.16 5.76
N GLU A 40 -0.80 -7.45 6.12
CA GLU A 40 -1.41 -8.78 5.91
C GLU A 40 -1.50 -9.10 4.41
N ILE A 41 -1.80 -8.11 3.57
CA ILE A 41 -1.71 -8.21 2.11
C ILE A 41 -0.24 -8.28 1.66
N GLY A 42 0.75 -8.04 2.53
CA GLY A 42 2.16 -8.11 2.19
C GLY A 42 2.72 -6.84 1.56
N PHE A 43 2.07 -5.69 1.74
CA PHE A 43 2.55 -4.39 1.27
C PHE A 43 3.20 -3.58 2.40
N TYR A 44 4.46 -3.15 2.21
CA TYR A 44 5.21 -2.36 3.19
C TYR A 44 5.78 -1.07 2.58
N GLY A 45 4.98 0.00 2.52
CA GLY A 45 5.36 1.30 1.93
C GLY A 45 6.78 1.80 2.28
N ARG A 46 7.11 1.91 3.57
CA ARG A 46 8.42 2.40 4.01
C ARG A 46 9.53 1.37 3.82
N ASP A 47 9.32 0.15 4.29
CA ASP A 47 10.37 -0.87 4.35
C ASP A 47 10.74 -1.40 2.95
N ASP A 48 9.80 -1.39 1.99
CA ASP A 48 10.03 -1.89 0.63
C ASP A 48 10.26 -0.80 -0.39
N PHE A 49 9.65 0.37 -0.23
CA PHE A 49 9.66 1.44 -1.23
C PHE A 49 10.20 2.78 -0.71
N GLY A 50 10.62 2.85 0.56
CA GLY A 50 11.16 4.07 1.17
C GLY A 50 10.14 5.18 1.41
N ILE A 51 8.84 4.90 1.23
CA ILE A 51 7.78 5.93 1.31
C ILE A 51 7.28 6.03 2.75
N VAL A 52 7.58 7.16 3.40
CA VAL A 52 7.23 7.40 4.81
C VAL A 52 5.79 7.87 4.97
N ASP A 53 5.31 8.75 4.10
CA ASP A 53 3.94 9.25 4.11
C ASP A 53 3.18 8.90 2.82
N LEU A 54 2.88 7.61 2.69
CA LEU A 54 2.28 7.03 1.49
C LEU A 54 0.95 7.69 1.11
N GLN A 55 0.95 8.36 -0.03
CA GLN A 55 -0.24 8.85 -0.71
C GLN A 55 -0.71 7.86 -1.77
N LEU A 56 -1.96 8.03 -2.22
CA LEU A 56 -2.48 7.23 -3.33
C LEU A 56 -1.66 7.42 -4.61
N SER A 57 -1.22 8.65 -4.89
CA SER A 57 -0.35 8.96 -6.03
C SER A 57 1.00 8.24 -6.00
N ASP A 58 1.60 8.06 -4.82
CA ASP A 58 2.84 7.30 -4.67
C ASP A 58 2.62 5.84 -5.05
N PHE A 59 1.50 5.26 -4.61
CA PHE A 59 1.13 3.89 -4.94
C PHE A 59 0.87 3.71 -6.44
N GLU A 60 0.12 4.61 -7.06
CA GLU A 60 -0.09 4.59 -8.52
C GLU A 60 1.22 4.73 -9.29
N ARG A 61 2.18 5.53 -8.80
CA ARG A 61 3.52 5.63 -9.40
C ARG A 61 4.28 4.31 -9.31
N LEU A 62 4.15 3.55 -8.22
CA LEU A 62 4.77 2.22 -8.12
C LEU A 62 4.19 1.23 -9.13
N ILE A 63 2.88 1.31 -9.39
CA ILE A 63 2.20 0.49 -10.40
C ILE A 63 2.65 0.92 -11.81
N ASN A 64 2.54 2.21 -12.12
CA ASN A 64 2.85 2.76 -13.46
C ASN A 64 4.32 2.60 -13.84
N SER A 65 5.24 2.60 -12.86
CA SER A 65 6.65 2.32 -13.09
C SER A 65 6.98 0.82 -13.26
N GLY A 66 6.01 -0.07 -13.04
CA GLY A 66 6.21 -1.52 -13.05
C GLY A 66 6.98 -2.06 -11.83
N THR A 67 7.24 -1.20 -10.82
CA THR A 67 7.84 -1.61 -9.55
C THR A 67 6.92 -2.59 -8.82
N ILE A 68 5.62 -2.31 -8.86
CA ILE A 68 4.54 -3.24 -8.52
C ILE A 68 4.01 -3.84 -9.81
N LYS A 69 3.93 -5.17 -9.86
CA LYS A 69 3.35 -5.93 -10.96
C LYS A 69 1.98 -6.44 -10.58
N ILE A 70 1.04 -6.32 -11.51
CA ILE A 70 -0.33 -6.82 -11.34
C ILE A 70 -0.44 -8.13 -12.12
N ILE A 71 -0.94 -9.16 -11.45
CA ILE A 71 -1.34 -10.44 -12.06
C ILE A 71 -2.86 -10.60 -11.97
N ASP A 72 -3.40 -11.46 -12.82
CA ASP A 72 -4.80 -11.88 -12.72
C ASP A 72 -5.04 -12.78 -11.50
#